data_AF-A0A9D6TTY3-F1
#
_entry.id   AF-A0A9D6TTY3-F1
#
_cell.length_a   1.000
_cell.length_b   1.000
_cell.length_c   1.000
_cell.angle_alpha   90.00
_cell.angle_beta   90.00
_cell.angle_gamma   90.00
#
_symmetry.space_group_name_H-M   'P 1'
#
loop_
_entity.id
_entity.type
_entity.pdbx_description
1 polymer ?
#
loop_
_entity_poly.entity_id
_entity_poly.type
_entity_poly.pdbx_seq_one_letter_code
_entity_poly.pdbx_strand_id
1 'polypeptide(L)'
;MRRRAKRLTALSLLAALVAGCATAPSAPADVQPLAAGDLPRTLAVLPFVPLPEKEEQTRVLGNMVYGVLTATPWEVLKPQVVEERLVRAGLADPRELGAKDPIEVARILRVEALLYGEMTHWDRLYLLAYSQVAAGAAIRLVDGRSGRTLFERREVARSHEGGVPGNPLSAAITVIQTAFKLREIELVRACDDLVRVLMKGVPEPPAGVARRPPAFTSVVSDGAGRTLKAGDTLTVIAQGQRGAIGSFDLVPLAKSLPLEESTEGIFVGRYTVKPGDNASEAYVAARLADGAGRVSEREDVLGRFAVDTVPPAPPSGVSVRLTESALQLAWTRNTEADLAGYRVYRSDSPLTGFALAGTTESPGYREELTGLAHYRISAVDQAGNESPPSPSLTLPVLGSPLRGAITRETYLVPAHSPYLVEGSVSIEEGATLHVLPGVVIRFAPGAEGILVRDGALVARGTAERRITFTSASARPAPGDFRTAVHVQARSGQTSTLERVAIEHGGVGLRVTSGALEVLRAEITGNLQGGIEVADTGVLKLSESRVAGHPAGGGVSVVGFGRAVLRRNAIVDNAWAVVNYSGSPVDARENWWGRPAPGDALFLGEVDRGDPLTAEAPRE
;
A
#
# COMPACT_ATOMS: atom_id res chain seq x y z
N MET A 1 -32.08 12.57 53.18
CA MET A 1 -30.83 13.37 53.06
C MET A 1 -29.80 12.60 52.24
N ARG A 2 -29.01 13.26 51.39
CA ARG A 2 -27.98 12.71 50.46
C ARG A 2 -28.47 12.02 49.17
N ARG A 3 -29.00 12.78 48.20
CA ARG A 3 -28.93 12.41 46.75
C ARG A 3 -29.24 13.54 45.74
N ARG A 4 -29.20 14.83 46.14
CA ARG A 4 -29.44 15.99 45.23
C ARG A 4 -28.27 16.98 45.06
N ALA A 5 -27.09 16.70 45.62
CA ALA A 5 -25.98 17.69 45.67
C ALA A 5 -24.80 17.46 44.70
N LYS A 6 -24.91 16.58 43.69
CA LYS A 6 -23.80 16.29 42.75
C LYS A 6 -24.07 16.57 41.27
N ARG A 7 -25.20 17.22 40.92
CA ARG A 7 -25.51 17.62 39.53
C ARG A 7 -25.40 19.12 39.24
N LEU A 8 -25.21 19.98 40.26
CA LEU A 8 -25.07 21.43 40.06
C LEU A 8 -23.63 21.94 39.94
N THR A 9 -22.62 21.12 40.28
CA THR A 9 -21.20 21.52 40.23
C THR A 9 -20.49 21.23 38.91
N ALA A 10 -21.10 20.43 38.01
CA ALA A 10 -20.56 20.20 36.67
C ALA A 10 -21.09 21.21 35.61
N LEU A 11 -22.27 21.81 35.84
CA LEU A 11 -22.85 22.82 34.95
C LEU A 11 -22.26 24.23 35.19
N SER A 12 -21.66 24.47 36.35
CA SER A 12 -21.08 25.77 36.73
C SER A 12 -19.62 25.92 36.28
N LEU A 13 -18.90 24.83 35.96
CA LEU A 13 -17.57 24.92 35.34
C LEU A 13 -17.63 25.09 33.81
N LEU A 14 -18.74 24.75 33.15
CA LEU A 14 -18.90 24.93 31.71
C LEU A 14 -19.44 26.33 31.32
N ALA A 15 -20.06 27.05 32.26
CA ALA A 15 -20.54 28.42 32.07
C ALA A 15 -19.45 29.49 32.31
N ALA A 16 -18.32 29.13 32.92
CA ALA A 16 -17.22 30.06 33.25
C ALA A 16 -16.17 30.22 32.13
N LEU A 17 -16.30 29.50 31.01
CA LEU A 17 -15.43 29.64 29.83
C LEU A 17 -16.01 30.53 28.71
N VAL A 18 -17.20 31.11 28.91
CA VAL A 18 -17.89 31.96 27.91
C VAL A 18 -17.89 33.45 28.29
N ALA A 19 -17.37 33.83 29.46
CA ALA A 19 -17.22 35.23 29.86
C ALA A 19 -15.76 35.68 29.71
N GLY A 20 -15.24 35.68 28.48
CA GLY A 20 -13.99 36.37 28.17
C GLY A 20 -14.22 37.88 28.23
N CYS A 21 -13.57 38.55 29.18
CA CYS A 21 -13.54 40.00 29.31
C CYS A 21 -13.35 40.66 27.94
N ALA A 22 -14.35 41.41 27.48
CA ALA A 22 -14.16 42.39 26.43
C ALA A 22 -13.26 43.49 27.00
N THR A 23 -11.95 43.43 26.73
CA THR A 23 -11.11 44.62 26.82
C THR A 23 -11.65 45.60 25.80
N ALA A 24 -12.15 46.74 26.29
CA ALA A 24 -12.60 47.83 25.46
C ALA A 24 -11.51 48.17 24.42
N PRO A 25 -11.87 48.43 23.15
CA PRO A 25 -10.89 48.86 22.17
C PRO A 25 -10.28 50.17 22.66
N SER A 26 -8.95 50.20 22.84
CA SER A 26 -8.22 51.45 22.94
C SER A 26 -8.50 52.23 21.66
N ALA A 27 -9.08 53.42 21.79
CA ALA A 27 -9.34 54.29 20.66
C ALA A 27 -8.05 54.47 19.82
N PRO A 28 -8.12 54.36 18.47
CA PRO A 28 -6.97 54.69 17.64
C PRO A 28 -6.65 56.17 17.84
N ALA A 29 -5.37 56.45 18.12
CA ALA A 29 -4.85 57.80 18.22
C ALA A 29 -5.16 58.58 16.92
N ASP A 30 -5.84 59.72 17.05
CA ASP A 30 -5.98 60.82 16.08
C ASP A 30 -5.81 60.49 14.59
N VAL A 31 -6.72 59.70 14.01
CA VAL A 31 -6.90 59.62 12.55
C VAL A 31 -7.83 60.76 12.13
N GLN A 32 -7.28 61.92 11.80
CA GLN A 32 -8.08 63.04 11.26
C GLN A 32 -8.65 62.67 9.87
N PRO A 33 -9.95 62.94 9.60
CA PRO A 33 -10.55 62.64 8.30
C PRO A 33 -9.93 63.51 7.19
N LEU A 34 -9.31 62.87 6.20
CA LEU A 34 -8.89 63.51 4.96
C LEU A 34 -10.10 63.81 4.07
N ALA A 35 -10.03 64.92 3.32
CA ALA A 35 -10.96 65.17 2.23
C ALA A 35 -10.78 64.10 1.12
N ALA A 36 -11.87 63.63 0.53
CA ALA A 36 -11.85 62.55 -0.47
C ALA A 36 -10.94 62.84 -1.68
N GLY A 37 -10.69 64.11 -2.02
CA GLY A 37 -9.81 64.52 -3.13
C GLY A 37 -8.31 64.29 -2.90
N ASP A 38 -7.87 64.11 -1.65
CA ASP A 38 -6.45 64.00 -1.30
C ASP A 38 -5.98 62.56 -1.11
N LEU A 39 -6.88 61.59 -1.24
CA LEU A 39 -6.56 60.16 -1.11
C LEU A 39 -5.67 59.70 -2.28
N PRO A 40 -4.61 58.91 -1.98
CA PRO A 40 -3.78 58.32 -3.01
C PRO A 40 -4.58 57.38 -3.93
N ARG A 41 -4.13 57.21 -5.17
CA ARG A 41 -4.84 56.39 -6.18
C ARG A 41 -4.25 55.00 -6.34
N THR A 42 -2.92 54.89 -6.23
CA THR A 42 -2.21 53.60 -6.40
C THR A 42 -1.88 52.99 -5.05
N LEU A 43 -2.09 51.68 -4.92
CA LEU A 43 -1.95 50.92 -3.66
C LEU A 43 -1.18 49.62 -3.87
N ALA A 44 -0.29 49.28 -2.95
CA ALA A 44 0.26 47.93 -2.84
C ALA A 44 -0.20 47.27 -1.54
N VAL A 45 -0.70 46.04 -1.65
CA VAL A 45 -0.92 45.14 -0.51
C VAL A 45 0.39 44.40 -0.25
N LEU A 46 1.03 44.70 0.87
CA LEU A 46 2.28 44.05 1.24
C LEU A 46 2.02 42.63 1.75
N PRO A 47 2.99 41.71 1.64
CA PRO A 47 2.92 40.40 2.29
C PRO A 47 2.59 40.53 3.77
N PHE A 48 1.59 39.78 4.24
CA PHE A 48 1.17 39.86 5.64
C PHE A 48 2.18 39.14 6.54
N VAL A 49 2.43 39.68 7.72
CA VAL A 49 3.31 39.05 8.72
C VAL A 49 2.61 37.81 9.30
N PRO A 50 3.20 36.61 9.18
CA PRO A 50 2.57 35.38 9.67
C PRO A 50 2.86 35.11 11.14
N LEU A 51 1.89 34.47 11.81
CA LEU A 51 2.14 33.74 13.06
C LEU A 51 3.03 32.51 12.77
N PRO A 52 3.82 32.03 13.77
CA PRO A 52 4.59 30.80 13.62
C PRO A 52 3.71 29.63 13.15
N GLU A 53 4.16 28.87 12.14
CA GLU A 53 3.44 27.73 11.56
C GLU A 53 2.06 28.08 10.97
N LYS A 54 1.86 29.34 10.58
CA LYS A 54 0.63 29.82 9.95
C LYS A 54 0.87 30.60 8.67
N GLU A 55 1.91 30.24 7.90
CA GLU A 55 2.23 30.90 6.63
C GLU A 55 1.08 30.78 5.63
N GLU A 56 0.47 29.59 5.52
CA GLU A 56 -0.62 29.33 4.58
C GLU A 56 -1.86 30.18 4.86
N GLN A 57 -2.31 30.24 6.12
CA GLN A 57 -3.50 31.00 6.52
C GLN A 57 -3.28 32.51 6.31
N THR A 58 -2.08 32.98 6.62
CA THR A 58 -1.68 34.38 6.43
C THR A 58 -1.65 34.75 4.94
N ARG A 59 -1.12 33.86 4.09
CA ARG A 59 -1.09 34.03 2.64
C ARG A 59 -2.52 34.10 2.07
N VAL A 60 -3.41 33.20 2.50
CA VAL A 60 -4.82 33.21 2.08
C VAL A 60 -5.49 34.53 2.48
N LEU A 61 -5.28 35.00 3.71
CA LEU A 61 -5.83 36.28 4.19
C LEU A 61 -5.35 37.47 3.35
N GLY A 62 -4.04 37.58 3.08
CA GLY A 62 -3.48 38.66 2.26
C GLY A 62 -4.04 38.67 0.84
N ASN A 63 -4.19 37.50 0.23
CA ASN A 63 -4.77 37.35 -1.10
C ASN A 63 -6.26 37.76 -1.15
N MET A 64 -7.03 37.47 -0.10
CA MET A 64 -8.42 37.92 0.02
C MET A 64 -8.52 39.43 0.18
N VAL A 65 -7.66 40.05 0.99
CA VAL A 65 -7.60 41.52 1.15
C VAL A 65 -7.28 42.21 -0.17
N TYR A 66 -6.26 41.72 -0.89
CA TYR A 66 -5.97 42.15 -2.26
C TYR A 66 -7.22 42.02 -3.13
N GLY A 67 -7.92 40.89 -3.02
CA GLY A 67 -9.11 40.65 -3.82
C GLY A 67 -10.25 41.64 -3.58
N VAL A 68 -10.54 41.97 -2.32
CA VAL A 68 -11.55 42.96 -1.98
C VAL A 68 -11.15 44.34 -2.50
N LEU A 69 -9.88 44.73 -2.36
CA LEU A 69 -9.40 46.04 -2.83
C LEU A 69 -9.46 46.19 -4.36
N THR A 70 -9.25 45.13 -5.13
CA THR A 70 -9.41 45.20 -6.60
C THR A 70 -10.85 45.52 -7.06
N ALA A 71 -11.85 45.40 -6.18
CA ALA A 71 -13.24 45.76 -6.47
C ALA A 71 -13.59 47.23 -6.13
N THR A 72 -12.67 47.95 -5.50
CA THR A 72 -12.82 49.36 -5.06
C THR A 72 -12.17 50.33 -6.06
N PRO A 73 -12.29 51.67 -5.88
CA PRO A 73 -11.64 52.66 -6.76
C PRO A 73 -10.11 52.70 -6.73
N TRP A 74 -9.45 51.86 -5.92
CA TRP A 74 -7.99 51.79 -5.80
C TRP A 74 -7.34 51.14 -7.03
N GLU A 75 -6.23 51.70 -7.52
CA GLU A 75 -5.35 51.05 -8.51
C GLU A 75 -4.35 50.14 -7.77
N VAL A 76 -4.73 48.87 -7.59
CA VAL A 76 -3.96 47.92 -6.78
C VAL A 76 -2.92 47.19 -7.63
N LEU A 77 -1.66 47.18 -7.17
CA LEU A 77 -0.57 46.45 -7.81
C LEU A 77 -0.75 44.93 -7.64
N LYS A 78 -0.52 44.15 -8.70
CA LYS A 78 -0.61 42.67 -8.66
C LYS A 78 0.38 42.08 -7.62
N PRO A 79 0.00 41.06 -6.83
CA PRO A 79 0.86 40.50 -5.78
C PRO A 79 2.22 40.02 -6.32
N GLN A 80 2.24 39.38 -7.49
CA GLN A 80 3.48 38.91 -8.12
C GLN A 80 4.45 40.07 -8.42
N VAL A 81 3.92 41.23 -8.83
CA VAL A 81 4.72 42.43 -9.11
C VAL A 81 5.24 43.07 -7.83
N VAL A 82 4.45 43.02 -6.75
CA VAL A 82 4.88 43.48 -5.42
C VAL A 82 6.03 42.59 -4.93
N GLU A 83 5.84 41.27 -4.93
CA GLU A 83 6.81 40.29 -4.47
C GLU A 83 8.12 40.36 -5.29
N GLU A 84 8.05 40.41 -6.62
CA GLU A 84 9.23 40.53 -7.49
C GLU A 84 10.04 41.81 -7.18
N ARG A 85 9.36 42.94 -6.96
CA ARG A 85 10.02 44.23 -6.65
C ARG A 85 10.63 44.23 -5.27
N LEU A 86 9.96 43.66 -4.28
CA LEU A 86 10.47 43.53 -2.91
C LEU A 86 11.68 42.60 -2.83
N VAL A 87 11.62 41.43 -3.48
CA VAL A 87 12.74 40.49 -3.54
C VAL A 87 13.95 41.14 -4.23
N ARG A 88 13.75 41.87 -5.32
CA ARG A 88 14.85 42.60 -6.01
C ARG A 88 15.48 43.69 -5.14
N ALA A 89 14.72 44.26 -4.21
CA ALA A 89 15.20 45.25 -3.24
C ALA A 89 15.80 44.62 -1.96
N GLY A 90 15.85 43.29 -1.86
CA GLY A 90 16.33 42.58 -0.68
C GLY A 90 15.35 42.60 0.50
N LEU A 91 14.06 42.81 0.26
CA LEU A 91 12.99 42.94 1.27
C LEU A 91 11.99 41.78 1.16
N ALA A 92 12.48 40.54 1.12
CA ALA A 92 11.63 39.36 0.94
C ALA A 92 10.84 38.98 2.21
N ASP A 93 11.35 39.30 3.41
CA ASP A 93 10.69 38.96 4.67
C ASP A 93 9.64 40.04 5.05
N PRO A 94 8.36 39.66 5.22
CA PRO A 94 7.30 40.54 5.71
C PRO A 94 7.63 41.26 7.04
N ARG A 95 8.41 40.61 7.92
CA ARG A 95 8.76 41.13 9.25
C ARG A 95 9.72 42.32 9.16
N GLU A 96 10.58 42.33 8.16
CA GLU A 96 11.56 43.40 7.93
C GLU A 96 10.91 44.64 7.29
N LEU A 97 9.83 44.45 6.51
CA LEU A 97 9.08 45.52 5.86
C LEU A 97 8.45 46.50 6.86
N GLY A 98 7.99 46.01 8.01
CA GLY A 98 7.36 46.84 9.04
C GLY A 98 8.32 47.83 9.72
N ALA A 99 9.63 47.57 9.66
CA ALA A 99 10.68 48.39 10.25
C ALA A 99 11.29 49.42 9.28
N LYS A 100 10.94 49.36 7.98
CA LYS A 100 11.44 50.27 6.94
C LYS A 100 10.58 51.54 6.87
N ASP A 101 11.17 52.63 6.37
CA ASP A 101 10.46 53.87 6.11
C ASP A 101 9.37 53.62 5.02
N PRO A 102 8.08 53.84 5.32
CA PRO A 102 7.00 53.65 4.34
C PRO A 102 7.19 54.43 3.04
N ILE A 103 7.88 55.59 3.08
CA ILE A 103 8.14 56.40 1.89
C ILE A 103 9.13 55.69 0.95
N GLU A 104 10.12 55.00 1.52
CA GLU A 104 11.10 54.22 0.77
C GLU A 104 10.46 52.99 0.11
N VAL A 105 9.63 52.26 0.87
CA VAL A 105 8.90 51.09 0.38
C VAL A 105 7.93 51.47 -0.74
N ALA A 106 7.22 52.60 -0.60
CA ALA A 106 6.32 53.13 -1.63
C ALA A 106 7.07 53.51 -2.91
N ARG A 107 8.29 54.06 -2.78
CA ARG A 107 9.16 54.39 -3.92
C ARG A 107 9.65 53.14 -4.67
N ILE A 108 10.05 52.10 -3.94
CA ILE A 108 10.44 50.80 -4.52
C ILE A 108 9.29 50.20 -5.31
N LEU A 109 8.09 50.22 -4.73
CA LEU A 109 6.89 49.65 -5.33
C LEU A 109 6.23 50.55 -6.36
N ARG A 110 6.64 51.82 -6.46
CA ARG A 110 6.06 52.85 -7.34
C ARG A 110 4.56 53.03 -7.12
N VAL A 111 4.14 53.13 -5.86
CA VAL A 111 2.75 53.35 -5.44
C VAL A 111 2.67 54.53 -4.47
N GLU A 112 1.47 55.08 -4.33
CA GLU A 112 1.20 56.21 -3.44
C GLU A 112 0.69 55.79 -2.06
N ALA A 113 0.26 54.53 -1.90
CA ALA A 113 -0.19 53.97 -0.64
C ALA A 113 0.30 52.53 -0.42
N LEU A 114 0.47 52.17 0.84
CA LEU A 114 0.88 50.85 1.29
C LEU A 114 -0.12 50.31 2.30
N LEU A 115 -0.57 49.08 2.10
CA LEU A 115 -1.34 48.35 3.10
C LEU A 115 -0.43 47.31 3.77
N TYR A 116 -0.17 47.53 5.06
CA TYR A 116 0.48 46.57 5.94
C TYR A 116 -0.57 45.67 6.58
N GLY A 117 -0.22 44.41 6.80
CA GLY A 117 -1.07 43.46 7.50
C GLY A 117 -0.26 42.49 8.36
N GLU A 118 -0.79 42.13 9.51
CA GLU A 118 -0.25 41.08 10.39
C GLU A 118 -1.37 40.17 10.87
N MET A 119 -1.11 38.87 10.91
CA MET A 119 -2.02 37.93 11.57
C MET A 119 -1.71 37.93 13.07
N THR A 120 -2.71 38.20 13.90
CA THR A 120 -2.54 38.37 15.35
C THR A 120 -2.96 37.14 16.13
N HIS A 121 -4.01 36.43 15.69
CA HIS A 121 -4.57 35.28 16.40
C HIS A 121 -5.07 34.23 15.39
N TRP A 122 -4.88 32.96 15.74
CA TRP A 122 -5.49 31.83 15.02
C TRP A 122 -5.73 30.66 15.97
N ASP A 123 -6.92 30.61 16.55
CA ASP A 123 -7.32 29.58 17.52
C ASP A 123 -8.41 28.69 16.96
N ARG A 124 -8.27 27.36 17.16
CA ARG A 124 -9.30 26.37 16.84
C ARG A 124 -9.72 25.66 18.12
N LEU A 125 -11.02 25.74 18.43
CA LEU A 125 -11.62 24.99 19.52
C LEU A 125 -12.48 23.87 18.95
N TYR A 126 -12.18 22.63 19.37
CA TYR A 126 -12.98 21.45 19.05
C TYR A 126 -13.63 20.92 20.33
N LEU A 127 -14.96 20.99 20.42
CA LEU A 127 -15.75 20.43 21.53
C LEU A 127 -16.86 19.54 20.98
N LEU A 128 -16.71 18.22 21.10
CA LEU A 128 -17.69 17.23 20.62
C LEU A 128 -18.01 17.41 19.11
N ALA A 129 -19.20 17.92 18.76
CA ALA A 129 -19.65 18.20 17.40
C ALA A 129 -19.62 19.70 17.03
N TYR A 130 -18.97 20.52 17.85
CA TYR A 130 -18.85 21.96 17.71
C TYR A 130 -17.40 22.32 17.36
N SER A 131 -17.19 22.92 16.18
CA SER A 131 -15.94 23.58 15.83
C SER A 131 -16.14 25.09 15.84
N GLN A 132 -15.16 25.79 16.41
CA GLN A 132 -15.07 27.25 16.37
C GLN A 132 -13.66 27.65 15.95
N VAL A 133 -13.58 28.54 14.95
CA VAL A 133 -12.32 29.16 14.53
C VAL A 133 -12.37 30.64 14.90
N ALA A 134 -11.37 31.09 15.63
CA ALA A 134 -11.14 32.51 15.91
C ALA A 134 -9.91 32.98 15.10
N ALA A 135 -10.14 33.83 14.12
CA ALA A 135 -9.10 34.42 13.28
C ALA A 135 -8.99 35.91 13.58
N GLY A 136 -7.78 36.40 13.83
CA GLY A 136 -7.52 37.81 14.13
C GLY A 136 -6.40 38.37 13.30
N ALA A 137 -6.54 39.60 12.84
CA ALA A 137 -5.50 40.32 12.10
C ALA A 137 -5.60 41.83 12.35
N ALA A 138 -4.49 42.51 12.06
CA ALA A 138 -4.42 43.96 12.06
C ALA A 138 -3.96 44.45 10.68
N ILE A 139 -4.62 45.49 10.17
CA ILE A 139 -4.25 46.16 8.93
C ILE A 139 -3.98 47.64 9.19
N ARG A 140 -3.00 48.19 8.48
CA ARG A 140 -2.62 49.60 8.55
C ARG A 140 -2.36 50.13 7.14
N LEU A 141 -3.19 51.07 6.72
CA LEU A 141 -3.05 51.78 5.43
C LEU A 141 -2.25 53.05 5.66
N VAL A 142 -1.20 53.25 4.86
CA VAL A 142 -0.26 54.37 4.98
C VAL A 142 -0.17 55.09 3.65
N ASP A 143 -0.19 56.43 3.69
CA ASP A 143 0.15 57.27 2.54
C ASP A 143 1.67 57.22 2.33
N GLY A 144 2.10 56.58 1.25
CA GLY A 144 3.50 56.41 0.89
C GLY A 144 4.19 57.71 0.45
N ARG A 145 3.45 58.81 0.28
CA ARG A 145 4.02 60.14 -0.05
C ARG A 145 4.42 60.90 1.21
N SER A 146 3.70 60.70 2.31
CA SER A 146 3.87 61.45 3.55
C SER A 146 4.26 60.59 4.76
N GLY A 147 4.17 59.26 4.65
CA GLY A 147 4.33 58.32 5.76
C GLY A 147 3.15 58.30 6.75
N ARG A 148 2.10 59.09 6.50
CA ARG A 148 0.96 59.21 7.43
C ARG A 148 0.04 57.99 7.36
N THR A 149 -0.36 57.46 8.51
CA THR A 149 -1.41 56.44 8.60
C THR A 149 -2.76 57.03 8.22
N LEU A 150 -3.39 56.43 7.20
CA LEU A 150 -4.71 56.81 6.68
C LEU A 150 -5.84 56.04 7.36
N PHE A 151 -5.56 54.79 7.72
CA PHE A 151 -6.52 53.90 8.35
C PHE A 151 -5.77 52.82 9.12
N GLU A 152 -6.29 52.45 10.29
CA GLU A 152 -5.76 51.34 11.06
C GLU A 152 -6.91 50.60 11.72
N ARG A 153 -6.84 49.27 11.70
CA ARG A 153 -7.83 48.43 12.34
C ARG A 153 -7.23 47.11 12.78
N ARG A 154 -7.62 46.66 13.97
CA ARG A 154 -7.34 45.34 14.50
C ARG A 154 -8.65 44.68 14.89
N GLU A 155 -8.89 43.47 14.38
CA GLU A 155 -10.14 42.75 14.58
C GLU A 155 -9.91 41.26 14.80
N VAL A 156 -10.87 40.62 15.45
CA VAL A 156 -10.94 39.17 15.62
C VAL A 156 -12.34 38.71 15.22
N ALA A 157 -12.43 37.90 14.18
CA ALA A 157 -13.66 37.25 13.76
C ALA A 157 -13.74 35.84 14.33
N ARG A 158 -14.95 35.43 14.76
CA ARG A 158 -15.23 34.09 15.27
C ARG A 158 -16.29 33.44 14.39
N SER A 159 -15.95 32.28 13.83
CA SER A 159 -16.84 31.47 13.01
C SER A 159 -17.19 30.17 13.75
N HIS A 160 -18.44 29.69 13.63
CA HIS A 160 -18.96 28.51 14.36
C HIS A 160 -19.72 27.56 13.43
N GLU A 161 -19.78 26.26 13.77
CA GLU A 161 -20.67 25.28 13.15
C GLU A 161 -22.00 25.09 13.93
N GLY A 162 -23.14 24.94 13.22
CA GLY A 162 -24.38 24.36 13.78
C GLY A 162 -25.70 25.18 13.81
N GLY A 163 -25.95 26.14 12.90
CA GLY A 163 -27.21 26.92 12.87
C GLY A 163 -28.15 26.62 11.68
N VAL A 164 -29.47 26.71 11.90
CA VAL A 164 -30.50 26.66 10.82
C VAL A 164 -30.34 27.91 9.91
N PRO A 165 -30.39 27.79 8.57
CA PRO A 165 -29.95 28.86 7.66
C PRO A 165 -30.83 30.11 7.72
N GLY A 166 -30.21 31.27 7.88
CA GLY A 166 -30.88 32.58 7.87
C GLY A 166 -30.79 33.35 6.53
N ASN A 167 -30.04 32.83 5.54
CA ASN A 167 -29.89 33.47 4.22
C ASN A 167 -29.53 32.47 3.09
N PRO A 168 -29.65 32.85 1.80
CA PRO A 168 -29.43 31.95 0.65
C PRO A 168 -27.99 31.41 0.53
N LEU A 169 -27.00 32.16 1.01
CA LEU A 169 -25.58 31.76 1.03
C LEU A 169 -25.34 30.58 1.99
N SER A 170 -26.01 30.57 3.14
CA SER A 170 -25.92 29.46 4.11
C SER A 170 -26.61 28.19 3.61
N ALA A 171 -27.69 28.28 2.83
CA ALA A 171 -28.32 27.13 2.20
C ALA A 171 -27.44 26.49 1.11
N ALA A 172 -26.80 27.30 0.25
CA ALA A 172 -25.88 26.81 -0.78
C ALA A 172 -24.62 26.15 -0.16
N ILE A 173 -24.10 26.75 0.92
CA ILE A 173 -22.97 26.22 1.68
C ILE A 173 -23.33 24.91 2.42
N THR A 174 -24.56 24.74 2.90
CA THR A 174 -25.01 23.49 3.53
C THR A 174 -25.21 22.34 2.53
N VAL A 175 -25.60 22.62 1.29
CA VAL A 175 -25.60 21.61 0.23
C VAL A 175 -24.16 21.15 -0.11
N ILE A 176 -23.19 22.06 -0.01
CA ILE A 176 -21.75 21.82 -0.19
C ILE A 176 -21.11 21.04 0.98
N GLN A 177 -21.62 21.19 2.20
CA GLN A 177 -21.10 20.51 3.42
C GLN A 177 -21.15 18.98 3.36
N THR A 178 -22.00 18.40 2.51
CA THR A 178 -22.10 16.94 2.34
C THR A 178 -21.00 16.37 1.41
N ALA A 179 -20.27 17.22 0.66
CA ALA A 179 -19.40 16.80 -0.44
C ALA A 179 -17.89 17.09 -0.28
N PHE A 180 -17.46 17.96 0.65
CA PHE A 180 -16.04 18.38 0.78
C PHE A 180 -15.42 18.09 2.16
N LYS A 181 -14.09 17.88 2.21
CA LYS A 181 -13.32 17.71 3.47
C LYS A 181 -13.36 19.01 4.29
N LEU A 182 -14.06 18.97 5.42
CA LEU A 182 -14.42 20.08 6.34
C LEU A 182 -13.32 21.11 6.68
N ARG A 183 -12.02 20.78 6.62
CA ARG A 183 -10.93 21.61 7.17
C ARG A 183 -10.52 22.83 6.34
N GLU A 184 -10.63 22.78 5.02
CA GLU A 184 -10.19 23.88 4.12
C GLU A 184 -11.24 24.98 3.97
N ILE A 185 -12.53 24.61 4.02
CA ILE A 185 -13.65 25.55 3.99
C ILE A 185 -13.68 26.41 5.26
N GLU A 186 -13.34 25.83 6.42
CA GLU A 186 -13.24 26.57 7.69
C GLU A 186 -12.20 27.70 7.62
N LEU A 187 -11.06 27.47 6.97
CA LEU A 187 -10.04 28.49 6.76
C LEU A 187 -10.59 29.64 5.91
N VAL A 188 -11.17 29.31 4.76
CA VAL A 188 -11.70 30.31 3.82
C VAL A 188 -12.81 31.15 4.47
N ARG A 189 -13.74 30.52 5.21
CA ARG A 189 -14.81 31.24 5.93
C ARG A 189 -14.28 32.17 7.01
N ALA A 190 -13.39 31.67 7.86
CA ALA A 190 -12.83 32.48 8.94
C ALA A 190 -12.05 33.69 8.40
N CYS A 191 -11.33 33.52 7.29
CA CYS A 191 -10.68 34.63 6.60
C CYS A 191 -11.68 35.60 5.94
N ASP A 192 -12.74 35.13 5.25
CA ASP A 192 -13.75 36.03 4.65
C ASP A 192 -14.47 36.88 5.71
N ASP A 193 -14.91 36.24 6.80
CA ASP A 193 -15.56 36.92 7.93
C ASP A 193 -14.65 38.01 8.49
N LEU A 194 -13.36 37.70 8.67
CA LEU A 194 -12.35 38.64 9.15
C LEU A 194 -12.12 39.79 8.15
N VAL A 195 -11.92 39.50 6.86
CA VAL A 195 -11.67 40.51 5.82
C VAL A 195 -12.84 41.48 5.72
N ARG A 196 -14.08 41.00 5.78
CA ARG A 196 -15.28 41.84 5.72
C ARG A 196 -15.32 42.88 6.84
N VAL A 197 -14.92 42.49 8.04
CA VAL A 197 -14.87 43.40 9.19
C VAL A 197 -13.65 44.32 9.11
N LEU A 198 -12.49 43.80 8.72
CA LEU A 198 -11.26 44.59 8.55
C LEU A 198 -11.42 45.71 7.51
N MET A 199 -12.02 45.41 6.36
CA MET A 199 -12.14 46.35 5.24
C MET A 199 -13.25 47.39 5.40
N LYS A 200 -14.12 47.25 6.40
CA LYS A 200 -15.28 48.14 6.58
C LYS A 200 -14.87 49.58 6.89
N GLY A 201 -15.12 50.55 6.02
CA GLY A 201 -14.77 51.95 6.27
C GLY A 201 -13.29 52.27 6.04
N VAL A 202 -12.57 51.41 5.31
CA VAL A 202 -11.34 51.82 4.62
C VAL A 202 -11.70 52.96 3.66
N PRO A 203 -10.96 54.08 3.65
CA PRO A 203 -11.24 55.21 2.77
C PRO A 203 -11.05 54.82 1.30
N GLU A 204 -11.93 55.31 0.43
CA GLU A 204 -11.89 55.06 -1.01
C GLU A 204 -11.63 56.36 -1.78
N PRO A 205 -10.73 56.37 -2.79
CA PRO A 205 -10.53 57.55 -3.62
C PRO A 205 -11.77 57.85 -4.47
N PRO A 206 -11.96 59.09 -4.95
CA PRO A 206 -13.14 59.47 -5.72
C PRO A 206 -13.20 58.65 -7.00
N ALA A 207 -14.37 58.11 -7.32
CA ALA A 207 -14.55 57.26 -8.50
C ALA A 207 -14.24 58.05 -9.79
N GLY A 208 -13.08 57.79 -10.39
CA GLY A 208 -12.82 58.17 -11.78
C GLY A 208 -13.72 57.36 -12.71
N VAL A 209 -14.16 57.95 -13.82
CA VAL A 209 -15.03 57.31 -14.83
C VAL A 209 -14.29 56.20 -15.57
N ALA A 210 -14.06 55.07 -14.88
CA ALA A 210 -13.68 53.80 -15.47
C ALA A 210 -14.84 52.84 -15.19
N ARG A 211 -15.58 52.45 -16.23
CA ARG A 211 -16.67 51.48 -16.12
C ARG A 211 -16.07 50.12 -15.75
N ARG A 212 -16.19 49.75 -14.47
CA ARG A 212 -15.52 48.61 -13.83
C ARG A 212 -15.73 47.27 -14.57
N PRO A 213 -14.71 46.39 -14.60
CA PRO A 213 -14.88 44.98 -14.96
C PRO A 213 -15.73 44.25 -13.89
N PRO A 214 -16.26 43.05 -14.18
CA PRO A 214 -17.16 42.37 -13.27
C PRO A 214 -16.49 42.03 -11.94
N ALA A 215 -17.22 42.16 -10.83
CA ALA A 215 -16.70 41.78 -9.52
C ALA A 215 -16.29 40.30 -9.52
N PHE A 216 -15.07 40.01 -9.07
CA PHE A 216 -14.57 38.65 -8.93
C PHE A 216 -13.90 38.54 -7.56
N THR A 217 -14.52 37.83 -6.63
CA THR A 217 -14.12 37.74 -5.22
C THR A 217 -13.07 36.66 -5.01
N SER A 218 -13.33 35.41 -5.42
CA SER A 218 -12.46 34.27 -5.14
C SER A 218 -12.66 33.13 -6.12
N VAL A 219 -11.63 32.33 -6.35
CA VAL A 219 -11.71 31.02 -7.01
C VAL A 219 -10.94 30.00 -6.20
N VAL A 220 -11.50 28.81 -6.04
CA VAL A 220 -10.90 27.68 -5.33
C VAL A 220 -11.14 26.38 -6.08
N SER A 221 -10.19 25.45 -6.05
CA SER A 221 -10.36 24.09 -6.56
C SER A 221 -10.03 23.04 -5.51
N ASP A 222 -10.55 21.84 -5.69
CA ASP A 222 -10.26 20.68 -4.83
C ASP A 222 -8.99 19.92 -5.24
N GLY A 223 -8.16 20.49 -6.13
CA GLY A 223 -6.95 19.86 -6.65
C GLY A 223 -5.75 19.95 -5.71
N ALA A 224 -5.68 20.99 -4.87
CA ALA A 224 -4.50 21.28 -4.04
C ALA A 224 -4.08 20.07 -3.18
N GLY A 225 -2.78 19.75 -3.22
CA GLY A 225 -2.20 18.63 -2.46
C GLY A 225 -2.57 17.22 -2.95
N ARG A 226 -3.27 17.10 -4.08
CA ARG A 226 -3.58 15.81 -4.73
C ARG A 226 -2.73 15.61 -5.98
N THR A 227 -2.51 14.35 -6.31
CA THR A 227 -2.13 13.93 -7.66
C THR A 227 -3.36 13.31 -8.30
N LEU A 228 -3.92 13.98 -9.31
CA LEU A 228 -5.12 13.51 -10.00
C LEU A 228 -4.75 12.52 -11.10
N LYS A 229 -5.55 11.47 -11.26
CA LYS A 229 -5.42 10.49 -12.34
C LYS A 229 -6.57 10.53 -13.33
N ALA A 230 -6.46 9.77 -14.42
CA ALA A 230 -7.49 9.71 -15.45
C ALA A 230 -8.84 9.26 -14.87
N GLY A 231 -9.90 10.01 -15.18
CA GLY A 231 -11.24 9.80 -14.63
C GLY A 231 -11.54 10.55 -13.34
N ASP A 232 -10.52 11.06 -12.62
CA ASP A 232 -10.75 11.94 -11.48
C ASP A 232 -11.41 13.24 -11.95
N THR A 233 -12.31 13.77 -11.12
CA THR A 233 -12.99 15.04 -11.41
C THR A 233 -12.45 16.12 -10.48
N LEU A 234 -11.87 17.16 -11.08
CA LEU A 234 -11.53 18.43 -10.44
C LEU A 234 -12.79 19.31 -10.42
N THR A 235 -13.13 19.84 -9.26
CA THR A 235 -14.22 20.80 -9.09
C THR A 235 -13.65 22.18 -8.79
N VAL A 236 -14.09 23.18 -9.55
CA VAL A 236 -13.71 24.58 -9.42
C VAL A 236 -14.91 25.39 -8.98
N ILE A 237 -14.74 26.23 -7.97
CA ILE A 237 -15.77 27.13 -7.46
C ILE A 237 -15.24 28.55 -7.56
N ALA A 238 -16.00 29.43 -8.20
CA ALA A 238 -15.69 30.86 -8.29
C ALA A 238 -16.86 31.70 -7.75
N GLN A 239 -16.54 32.82 -7.13
CA GLN A 239 -17.52 33.79 -6.64
C GLN A 239 -17.30 35.14 -7.30
N GLY A 240 -18.37 35.75 -7.81
CA GLY A 240 -18.30 37.05 -8.45
C GLY A 240 -19.65 37.67 -8.77
N GLN A 241 -19.67 38.54 -9.77
CA GLN A 241 -20.87 39.27 -10.17
C GLN A 241 -21.93 38.34 -10.74
N ARG A 242 -23.15 38.46 -10.22
CA ARG A 242 -24.35 37.77 -10.72
C ARG A 242 -24.53 38.00 -12.22
N GLY A 243 -24.88 36.94 -12.95
CA GLY A 243 -25.15 36.99 -14.40
C GLY A 243 -23.90 37.23 -15.26
N ALA A 244 -22.69 37.12 -14.68
CA ALA A 244 -21.46 37.06 -15.46
C ALA A 244 -21.35 35.72 -16.20
N ILE A 245 -20.60 35.69 -17.29
CA ILE A 245 -20.24 34.49 -18.03
C ILE A 245 -18.88 34.02 -17.49
N GLY A 246 -18.86 32.87 -16.85
CA GLY A 246 -17.64 32.32 -16.28
C GLY A 246 -16.96 31.29 -17.17
N SER A 247 -15.62 31.28 -17.15
CA SER A 247 -14.81 30.19 -17.66
C SER A 247 -13.58 29.96 -16.79
N PHE A 248 -12.94 28.80 -16.92
CA PHE A 248 -11.65 28.53 -16.28
C PHE A 248 -10.70 27.77 -17.20
N ASP A 249 -9.42 28.01 -17.00
CA ASP A 249 -8.31 27.28 -17.58
C ASP A 249 -7.73 26.38 -16.49
N LEU A 250 -7.45 25.12 -16.83
CA LEU A 250 -6.61 24.23 -16.06
C LEU A 250 -5.23 24.26 -16.71
N VAL A 251 -4.36 25.14 -16.25
CA VAL A 251 -3.08 25.37 -16.92
C VAL A 251 -2.09 24.25 -16.55
N PRO A 252 -1.38 23.63 -17.52
CA PRO A 252 -1.41 23.85 -18.97
C PRO A 252 -2.38 22.93 -19.75
N LEU A 253 -3.13 22.07 -19.07
CA LEU A 253 -3.88 20.93 -19.63
C LEU A 253 -5.10 21.32 -20.48
N ALA A 254 -5.91 22.26 -20.02
CA ALA A 254 -7.17 22.61 -20.66
C ALA A 254 -7.47 24.10 -20.55
N LYS A 255 -8.18 24.64 -21.55
CA LYS A 255 -8.53 26.07 -21.62
C LYS A 255 -10.01 26.25 -21.91
N SER A 256 -10.56 27.38 -21.47
CA SER A 256 -11.92 27.84 -21.73
C SER A 256 -13.00 26.83 -21.29
N LEU A 257 -12.77 26.17 -20.16
CA LEU A 257 -13.77 25.28 -19.55
C LEU A 257 -14.91 26.11 -18.94
N PRO A 258 -16.17 25.65 -19.02
CA PRO A 258 -17.30 26.43 -18.55
C PRO A 258 -17.35 26.53 -17.01
N LEU A 259 -17.70 27.71 -16.50
CA LEU A 259 -18.14 27.92 -15.12
C LEU A 259 -19.62 28.31 -15.15
N GLU A 260 -20.47 27.43 -14.64
CA GLU A 260 -21.93 27.62 -14.64
C GLU A 260 -22.39 28.29 -13.34
N GLU A 261 -23.20 29.33 -13.43
CA GLU A 261 -23.79 29.99 -12.26
C GLU A 261 -24.81 29.04 -11.61
N SER A 262 -24.47 28.48 -10.45
CA SER A 262 -25.32 27.55 -9.72
C SER A 262 -26.32 28.28 -8.80
N THR A 263 -25.85 29.33 -8.12
CA THR A 263 -26.66 30.24 -7.31
C THR A 263 -26.17 31.66 -7.55
N GLU A 264 -26.95 32.67 -7.17
CA GLU A 264 -26.62 34.07 -7.49
C GLU A 264 -25.18 34.45 -7.06
N GLY A 265 -24.33 34.72 -8.05
CA GLY A 265 -22.92 35.09 -7.87
C GLY A 265 -21.96 33.95 -7.55
N ILE A 266 -22.40 32.68 -7.57
CA ILE A 266 -21.57 31.48 -7.36
C ILE A 266 -21.56 30.62 -8.61
N PHE A 267 -20.34 30.36 -9.09
CA PHE A 267 -20.08 29.62 -10.30
C PHE A 267 -19.37 28.30 -9.98
N VAL A 268 -19.77 27.22 -10.63
CA VAL A 268 -19.21 25.89 -10.46
C VAL A 268 -18.78 25.34 -11.82
N GLY A 269 -17.55 24.85 -11.89
CA GLY A 269 -16.95 24.20 -13.04
C GLY A 269 -16.45 22.83 -12.65
N ARG A 270 -16.49 21.88 -13.59
CA ARG A 270 -15.93 20.55 -13.38
C ARG A 270 -15.07 20.16 -14.56
N TYR A 271 -13.98 19.47 -14.26
CA TYR A 271 -13.10 18.90 -15.26
C TYR A 271 -12.77 17.46 -14.91
N THR A 272 -13.11 16.53 -15.80
CA THR A 272 -12.69 15.14 -15.69
C THR A 272 -11.37 14.97 -16.42
N VAL A 273 -10.33 14.55 -15.70
CA VAL A 273 -8.99 14.30 -16.23
C VAL A 273 -9.07 13.22 -17.30
N LYS A 274 -8.52 13.49 -18.48
CA LYS A 274 -8.52 12.60 -19.64
C LYS A 274 -7.20 11.82 -19.68
N PRO A 275 -7.21 10.60 -20.25
CA PRO A 275 -5.97 9.89 -20.54
C PRO A 275 -5.02 10.76 -21.38
N GLY A 276 -3.78 10.90 -20.93
CA GLY A 276 -2.75 11.72 -21.58
C GLY A 276 -2.55 13.10 -20.96
N ASP A 277 -3.47 13.57 -20.11
CA ASP A 277 -3.26 14.78 -19.32
C ASP A 277 -2.15 14.55 -18.29
N ASN A 278 -1.07 15.32 -18.35
CA ASN A 278 0.05 15.19 -17.42
C ASN A 278 0.66 16.56 -17.12
N ALA A 279 0.78 16.89 -15.84
CA ALA A 279 1.38 18.13 -15.37
C ALA A 279 1.87 17.99 -13.93
N SER A 280 3.11 18.37 -13.64
CA SER A 280 3.65 18.36 -12.28
C SER A 280 3.20 19.54 -11.42
N GLU A 281 2.80 20.65 -12.06
CA GLU A 281 2.46 21.92 -11.41
C GLU A 281 1.22 22.59 -12.04
N ALA A 282 0.15 21.82 -12.18
CA ALA A 282 -1.13 22.32 -12.68
C ALA A 282 -1.77 23.29 -11.68
N TYR A 283 -2.51 24.27 -12.21
CA TYR A 283 -3.29 25.22 -11.40
C TYR A 283 -4.51 25.71 -12.18
N VAL A 284 -5.48 26.28 -11.44
CA VAL A 284 -6.71 26.81 -12.03
C VAL A 284 -6.64 28.33 -12.14
N ALA A 285 -6.96 28.84 -13.32
CA ALA A 285 -7.14 30.26 -13.60
C ALA A 285 -8.57 30.48 -14.12
N ALA A 286 -9.41 31.17 -13.35
CA ALA A 286 -10.78 31.45 -13.73
C ALA A 286 -10.93 32.88 -14.26
N ARG A 287 -11.90 33.07 -15.16
CA ARG A 287 -12.32 34.34 -15.74
C ARG A 287 -13.82 34.52 -15.60
N LEU A 288 -14.23 35.74 -15.27
CA LEU A 288 -15.62 36.18 -15.31
C LEU A 288 -15.74 37.33 -16.30
N ALA A 289 -16.65 37.21 -17.26
CA ALA A 289 -16.95 38.24 -18.25
C ALA A 289 -18.36 38.81 -18.05
N ASP A 290 -18.56 40.11 -18.27
CA ASP A 290 -19.90 40.70 -18.28
C ASP A 290 -20.53 40.70 -19.69
N GLY A 291 -21.82 41.05 -19.78
CA GLY A 291 -22.55 41.14 -21.04
C GLY A 291 -22.03 42.21 -22.03
N ALA A 292 -21.07 43.04 -21.60
CA ALA A 292 -20.38 44.01 -22.46
C ALA A 292 -18.97 43.53 -22.89
N GLY A 293 -18.60 42.28 -22.56
CA GLY A 293 -17.32 41.66 -22.95
C GLY A 293 -16.13 42.03 -22.07
N ARG A 294 -16.34 42.68 -20.91
CA ARG A 294 -15.25 43.03 -19.97
C ARG A 294 -14.97 41.86 -19.05
N VAL A 295 -13.70 41.60 -18.74
CA VAL A 295 -13.26 40.38 -18.07
C VAL A 295 -12.47 40.69 -16.80
N SER A 296 -12.71 39.91 -15.75
CA SER A 296 -11.88 39.80 -14.55
C SER A 296 -11.29 38.39 -14.46
N GLU A 297 -10.03 38.25 -14.03
CA GLU A 297 -9.33 36.96 -13.93
C GLU A 297 -8.75 36.77 -12.52
N ARG A 298 -8.79 35.53 -12.01
CA ARG A 298 -8.15 35.12 -10.77
C ARG A 298 -7.57 33.71 -10.87
N GLU A 299 -6.49 33.50 -10.13
CA GLU A 299 -5.90 32.17 -9.91
C GLU A 299 -6.39 31.57 -8.60
N ASP A 300 -6.43 30.24 -8.55
CA ASP A 300 -6.77 29.47 -7.36
C ASP A 300 -5.82 29.79 -6.21
N VAL A 301 -6.41 30.18 -5.08
CA VAL A 301 -5.68 30.60 -3.88
C VAL A 301 -5.07 29.40 -3.13
N LEU A 302 -5.61 28.19 -3.33
CA LEU A 302 -5.20 26.97 -2.62
C LEU A 302 -3.94 26.32 -3.19
N GLY A 303 -3.54 26.64 -4.42
CA GLY A 303 -2.20 26.33 -4.95
C GLY A 303 -2.17 25.34 -6.12
N ARG A 304 -0.97 24.79 -6.36
CA ARG A 304 -0.65 23.89 -7.47
C ARG A 304 -0.93 22.43 -7.11
N PHE A 305 -1.13 21.60 -8.12
CA PHE A 305 -1.31 20.16 -7.97
C PHE A 305 -0.73 19.39 -9.15
N ALA A 306 -0.59 18.08 -8.99
CA ALA A 306 -0.09 17.22 -10.03
C ALA A 306 -1.24 16.48 -10.73
N VAL A 307 -1.06 16.21 -12.01
CA VAL A 307 -1.90 15.33 -12.81
C VAL A 307 -0.97 14.31 -13.45
N ASP A 308 -1.21 13.04 -13.16
CA ASP A 308 -0.44 11.93 -13.68
C ASP A 308 -1.39 10.82 -14.14
N THR A 309 -1.35 10.56 -15.44
CA THR A 309 -2.20 9.58 -16.12
C THR A 309 -1.39 8.43 -16.72
N VAL A 310 -0.09 8.35 -16.41
CA VAL A 310 0.81 7.34 -16.97
C VAL A 310 0.96 6.20 -15.97
N PRO A 311 0.32 5.04 -16.21
CA PRO A 311 0.52 3.89 -15.33
C PRO A 311 1.95 3.35 -15.43
N PRO A 312 2.44 2.67 -14.38
CA PRO A 312 3.69 1.92 -14.44
C PRO A 312 3.66 0.82 -15.51
N ALA A 313 4.83 0.33 -15.89
CA ALA A 313 4.99 -0.86 -16.70
C ALA A 313 4.49 -2.11 -15.95
N PRO A 314 3.94 -3.11 -16.66
CA PRO A 314 3.52 -4.37 -16.04
C PRO A 314 4.71 -5.09 -15.39
N PRO A 315 4.54 -5.68 -14.19
CA PRO A 315 5.56 -6.50 -13.56
C PRO A 315 6.03 -7.65 -14.47
N SER A 316 7.33 -7.92 -14.46
CA SER A 316 7.97 -8.96 -15.28
C SER A 316 8.75 -9.96 -14.42
N GLY A 317 9.17 -11.08 -15.02
CA GLY A 317 9.94 -12.11 -14.30
C GLY A 317 9.16 -12.80 -13.18
N VAL A 318 7.84 -12.88 -13.31
CA VAL A 318 6.96 -13.50 -12.31
C VAL A 318 7.29 -14.99 -12.18
N SER A 319 7.58 -15.40 -10.96
CA SER A 319 7.91 -16.77 -10.58
C SER A 319 7.12 -17.18 -9.34
N VAL A 320 6.94 -18.48 -9.18
CA VAL A 320 6.28 -19.07 -8.01
C VAL A 320 7.11 -20.20 -7.46
N ARG A 321 7.15 -20.26 -6.14
CA ARG A 321 7.67 -21.39 -5.38
C ARG A 321 6.61 -21.87 -4.41
N LEU A 322 6.36 -23.17 -4.38
CA LEU A 322 5.49 -23.76 -3.36
C LEU A 322 6.36 -24.32 -2.23
N THR A 323 5.84 -24.17 -1.02
CA THR A 323 6.40 -24.74 0.19
C THR A 323 5.38 -25.69 0.81
N GLU A 324 5.72 -26.31 1.94
CA GLU A 324 4.86 -27.27 2.63
C GLU A 324 3.47 -26.71 2.99
N SER A 325 3.35 -25.39 3.20
CA SER A 325 2.09 -24.74 3.58
C SER A 325 1.77 -23.43 2.85
N ALA A 326 2.71 -22.91 2.06
CA ALA A 326 2.57 -21.58 1.47
C ALA A 326 3.03 -21.52 0.02
N LEU A 327 2.41 -20.61 -0.72
CA LEU A 327 2.79 -20.18 -2.04
C LEU A 327 3.57 -18.86 -1.91
N GLN A 328 4.71 -18.77 -2.60
CA GLN A 328 5.55 -17.57 -2.64
C GLN A 328 5.68 -17.11 -4.09
N LEU A 329 5.19 -15.91 -4.37
CA LEU A 329 5.38 -15.21 -5.63
C LEU A 329 6.56 -14.25 -5.51
N ALA A 330 7.36 -14.17 -6.57
CA ALA A 330 8.43 -13.18 -6.71
C ALA A 330 8.47 -12.67 -8.16
N TRP A 331 8.84 -11.41 -8.32
CA TRP A 331 8.97 -10.77 -9.64
C TRP A 331 10.11 -9.75 -9.65
N THR A 332 10.45 -9.26 -10.84
CA THR A 332 11.45 -8.20 -10.98
C THR A 332 10.86 -6.86 -10.54
N ARG A 333 11.58 -6.11 -9.72
CA ARG A 333 11.15 -4.78 -9.25
C ARG A 333 11.02 -3.80 -10.43
N ASN A 334 9.95 -3.03 -10.41
CA ASN A 334 9.70 -1.88 -11.29
C ASN A 334 10.66 -0.73 -10.96
N THR A 335 10.99 0.10 -11.95
CA THR A 335 12.05 1.13 -11.86
C THR A 335 11.53 2.57 -11.88
N GLU A 336 10.21 2.74 -11.99
CA GLU A 336 9.50 4.00 -11.98
C GLU A 336 9.71 4.72 -10.64
N ALA A 337 9.98 6.03 -10.69
CA ALA A 337 10.36 6.83 -9.53
C ALA A 337 9.21 7.05 -8.54
N ASP A 338 7.99 7.00 -9.05
CA ASP A 338 6.71 7.19 -8.37
C ASP A 338 6.00 5.85 -8.06
N LEU A 339 6.70 4.71 -8.17
CA LEU A 339 6.14 3.42 -7.80
C LEU A 339 5.70 3.41 -6.32
N ALA A 340 4.40 3.17 -6.08
CA ALA A 340 3.84 3.03 -4.75
C ALA A 340 3.80 1.57 -4.27
N GLY A 341 3.61 0.61 -5.19
CA GLY A 341 3.61 -0.81 -4.84
C GLY A 341 2.94 -1.69 -5.88
N TYR A 342 2.38 -2.81 -5.42
CA TYR A 342 1.83 -3.87 -6.26
C TYR A 342 0.47 -4.36 -5.75
N ARG A 343 -0.37 -4.79 -6.69
CA ARG A 343 -1.61 -5.53 -6.41
C ARG A 343 -1.47 -6.94 -6.97
N VAL A 344 -1.80 -7.92 -6.13
CA VAL A 344 -1.79 -9.34 -6.50
C VAL A 344 -3.23 -9.80 -6.64
N TYR A 345 -3.54 -10.37 -7.80
CA TYR A 345 -4.85 -10.90 -8.13
C TYR A 345 -4.80 -12.42 -8.22
N ARG A 346 -5.88 -13.07 -7.74
CA ARG A 346 -6.06 -14.51 -7.72
C ARG A 346 -7.34 -14.89 -8.46
N SER A 347 -7.31 -15.99 -9.21
CA SER A 347 -8.48 -16.60 -9.85
C SER A 347 -8.39 -18.12 -9.88
N ASP A 348 -9.53 -18.81 -9.88
CA ASP A 348 -9.61 -20.24 -10.19
C ASP A 348 -9.62 -20.52 -11.71
N SER A 349 -9.67 -19.47 -12.54
CA SER A 349 -9.60 -19.54 -14.01
C SER A 349 -8.38 -18.79 -14.56
N PRO A 350 -7.69 -19.31 -15.58
CA PRO A 350 -6.50 -18.67 -16.14
C PRO A 350 -6.78 -17.35 -16.86
N LEU A 351 -8.03 -17.11 -17.26
CA LEU A 351 -8.42 -16.01 -18.14
C LEU A 351 -9.30 -14.95 -17.46
N THR A 352 -10.21 -15.37 -16.59
CA THR A 352 -11.28 -14.53 -16.04
C THR A 352 -11.41 -14.73 -14.52
N GLY A 353 -12.20 -13.90 -13.83
CA GLY A 353 -12.52 -14.11 -12.40
C GLY A 353 -11.44 -13.67 -11.42
N PHE A 354 -10.45 -12.88 -11.87
CA PHE A 354 -9.40 -12.36 -11.00
C PHE A 354 -9.95 -11.39 -9.96
N ALA A 355 -9.77 -11.73 -8.68
CA ALA A 355 -10.10 -10.90 -7.52
C ALA A 355 -8.82 -10.48 -6.79
N LEU A 356 -8.85 -9.33 -6.12
CA LEU A 356 -7.71 -8.83 -5.35
C LEU A 356 -7.42 -9.76 -4.17
N ALA A 357 -6.24 -10.40 -4.17
CA ALA A 357 -5.76 -11.25 -3.10
C ALA A 357 -5.01 -10.44 -2.03
N GLY A 358 -4.24 -9.43 -2.46
CA GLY A 358 -3.50 -8.57 -1.53
C GLY A 358 -2.68 -7.48 -2.22
N THR A 359 -2.03 -6.66 -1.40
CA THR A 359 -1.15 -5.56 -1.82
C THR A 359 0.20 -5.65 -1.12
N THR A 360 1.27 -5.20 -1.79
CA THR A 360 2.63 -5.24 -1.26
C THR A 360 3.48 -4.13 -1.87
N GLU A 361 4.40 -3.55 -1.09
CA GLU A 361 5.38 -2.56 -1.59
C GLU A 361 6.66 -3.22 -2.12
N SER A 362 6.86 -4.49 -1.77
CA SER A 362 8.04 -5.28 -2.17
C SER A 362 7.71 -6.19 -3.35
N PRO A 363 8.69 -6.58 -4.19
CA PRO A 363 8.48 -7.41 -5.37
C PRO A 363 8.30 -8.90 -5.02
N GLY A 364 7.37 -9.18 -4.11
CA GLY A 364 7.05 -10.52 -3.65
C GLY A 364 5.79 -10.55 -2.79
N TYR A 365 5.14 -11.71 -2.79
CA TYR A 365 3.90 -11.95 -2.07
C TYR A 365 3.84 -13.39 -1.57
N ARG A 366 3.28 -13.60 -0.37
CA ARG A 366 3.16 -14.91 0.25
C ARG A 366 1.72 -15.15 0.67
N GLU A 367 1.22 -16.33 0.33
CA GLU A 367 -0.15 -16.77 0.67
C GLU A 367 -0.11 -18.21 1.20
N GLU A 368 -1.08 -18.58 2.02
CA GLU A 368 -1.30 -19.98 2.42
C GLU A 368 -1.82 -20.80 1.23
N LEU A 369 -1.33 -22.04 1.08
CA LEU A 369 -1.74 -22.89 -0.04
C LEU A 369 -3.12 -23.51 0.23
N THR A 370 -4.18 -22.79 -0.17
CA THR A 370 -5.57 -23.23 0.00
C THR A 370 -6.10 -24.03 -1.20
N GLY A 371 -5.50 -23.88 -2.38
CA GLY A 371 -5.89 -24.59 -3.60
C GLY A 371 -5.04 -24.19 -4.81
N LEU A 372 -5.41 -24.71 -5.98
CA LEU A 372 -4.80 -24.28 -7.24
C LEU A 372 -5.44 -22.99 -7.71
N ALA A 373 -4.63 -21.99 -7.97
CA ALA A 373 -5.08 -20.71 -8.46
C ALA A 373 -4.09 -20.11 -9.45
N HIS A 374 -4.60 -19.22 -10.27
CA HIS A 374 -3.86 -18.41 -11.21
C HIS A 374 -3.62 -17.02 -10.61
N TYR A 375 -2.43 -16.49 -10.85
CA TYR A 375 -2.02 -15.20 -10.31
C TYR A 375 -1.67 -14.23 -11.43
N ARG A 376 -2.00 -12.96 -11.20
CA ARG A 376 -1.56 -11.81 -11.99
C ARG A 376 -1.14 -10.71 -11.04
N ILE A 377 -0.12 -9.94 -11.41
CA ILE A 377 0.38 -8.83 -10.62
C ILE A 377 0.33 -7.56 -11.46
N SER A 378 -0.14 -6.46 -10.88
CA SER A 378 0.00 -5.13 -11.45
C SER A 378 0.82 -4.24 -10.52
N ALA A 379 1.48 -3.25 -11.09
CA ALA A 379 2.16 -2.19 -10.37
C ALA A 379 1.22 -0.98 -10.24
N VAL A 380 1.37 -0.24 -9.14
CA VAL A 380 0.58 0.96 -8.84
C VAL A 380 1.54 2.09 -8.47
N ASP A 381 1.33 3.28 -9.03
CA ASP A 381 2.09 4.48 -8.71
C ASP A 381 1.47 5.28 -7.55
N GLN A 382 2.10 6.41 -7.19
CA GLN A 382 1.63 7.32 -6.14
C GLN A 382 0.36 8.09 -6.52
N ALA A 383 0.06 8.25 -7.82
CA ALA A 383 -1.20 8.81 -8.31
C ALA A 383 -2.36 7.80 -8.24
N GLY A 384 -2.03 6.52 -8.06
CA GLY A 384 -2.97 5.41 -8.07
C GLY A 384 -3.35 4.93 -9.48
N ASN A 385 -2.54 5.20 -10.51
CA ASN A 385 -2.65 4.51 -11.78
C ASN A 385 -2.15 3.08 -11.63
N GLU A 386 -2.84 2.15 -12.27
CA GLU A 386 -2.52 0.73 -12.22
C GLU A 386 -2.05 0.26 -13.59
N SER A 387 -0.94 -0.47 -13.62
CA SER A 387 -0.40 -1.07 -14.84
C SER A 387 -1.38 -2.11 -15.42
N PRO A 388 -1.26 -2.44 -16.72
CA PRO A 388 -1.74 -3.73 -17.20
C PRO A 388 -1.19 -4.87 -16.31
N PRO A 389 -1.94 -5.97 -16.13
CA PRO A 389 -1.46 -7.09 -15.35
C PRO A 389 -0.31 -7.82 -16.06
N SER A 390 0.56 -8.46 -15.29
CA SER A 390 1.50 -9.46 -15.78
C SER A 390 0.77 -10.60 -16.51
N PRO A 391 1.47 -11.38 -17.36
CA PRO A 391 0.94 -12.66 -17.85
C PRO A 391 0.47 -13.54 -16.69
N SER A 392 -0.59 -14.33 -16.93
CA SER A 392 -1.09 -15.30 -15.95
C SER A 392 -0.01 -16.32 -15.63
N LEU A 393 0.29 -16.49 -14.34
CA LEU A 393 1.21 -17.53 -13.90
C LEU A 393 0.49 -18.87 -13.76
N THR A 394 1.02 -19.90 -14.41
CA THR A 394 0.59 -21.29 -14.23
C THR A 394 1.52 -21.98 -13.25
N LEU A 395 0.97 -22.53 -12.18
CA LEU A 395 1.74 -23.30 -11.20
C LEU A 395 2.31 -24.56 -11.88
N PRO A 396 3.60 -24.91 -11.68
CA PRO A 396 4.20 -26.12 -12.26
C PRO A 396 3.75 -27.37 -11.49
N VAL A 397 2.45 -27.65 -11.54
CA VAL A 397 1.79 -28.75 -10.82
C VAL A 397 1.40 -29.83 -11.83
N LEU A 398 1.78 -31.08 -11.55
CA LEU A 398 1.38 -32.21 -12.41
C LEU A 398 -0.08 -32.58 -12.18
N GLY A 399 -0.69 -33.11 -13.24
CA GLY A 399 -1.94 -33.84 -13.17
C GLY A 399 -1.71 -35.33 -12.85
N SER A 400 -2.81 -36.07 -12.80
CA SER A 400 -2.84 -37.53 -12.72
C SER A 400 -3.42 -38.08 -14.05
N PRO A 401 -2.89 -39.17 -14.63
CA PRO A 401 -1.79 -40.00 -14.14
C PRO A 401 -0.39 -39.37 -14.34
N LEU A 402 0.57 -39.76 -13.50
CA LEU A 402 1.99 -39.42 -13.63
C LEU A 402 2.66 -40.32 -14.66
N ARG A 403 3.30 -39.72 -15.67
CA ARG A 403 3.95 -40.43 -16.79
C ARG A 403 5.16 -39.66 -17.30
N GLY A 404 6.19 -40.38 -17.76
CA GLY A 404 7.31 -39.84 -18.51
C GLY A 404 8.36 -39.13 -17.66
N ALA A 405 9.18 -38.32 -18.34
CA ALA A 405 10.33 -37.64 -17.75
C ALA A 405 9.95 -36.25 -17.20
N ILE A 406 10.33 -36.00 -15.95
CA ILE A 406 10.25 -34.71 -15.26
C ILE A 406 11.60 -34.03 -15.43
N THR A 407 11.63 -32.95 -16.20
CA THR A 407 12.86 -32.27 -16.64
C THR A 407 13.08 -30.88 -16.01
N ARG A 408 12.18 -30.46 -15.11
CA ARG A 408 12.24 -29.17 -14.41
C ARG A 408 11.60 -29.25 -13.04
N GLU A 409 11.80 -28.22 -12.23
CA GLU A 409 11.14 -28.09 -10.92
C GLU A 409 9.61 -28.15 -11.05
N THR A 410 9.01 -29.09 -10.32
CA THR A 410 7.60 -29.45 -10.46
C THR A 410 7.03 -29.93 -9.13
N TYR A 411 5.72 -29.78 -8.94
CA TYR A 411 5.03 -30.04 -7.67
C TYR A 411 3.88 -31.04 -7.81
N LEU A 412 3.74 -31.91 -6.81
CA LEU A 412 2.52 -32.67 -6.53
C LEU A 412 1.80 -32.01 -5.37
N VAL A 413 0.51 -31.70 -5.56
CA VAL A 413 -0.32 -30.99 -4.60
C VAL A 413 -1.46 -31.86 -4.11
N PRO A 414 -1.95 -31.69 -2.87
CA PRO A 414 -3.05 -32.48 -2.33
C PRO A 414 -4.35 -32.32 -3.13
N ALA A 415 -4.58 -31.16 -3.75
CA ALA A 415 -5.78 -30.89 -4.55
C ALA A 415 -5.93 -31.78 -5.79
N HIS A 416 -4.85 -32.37 -6.28
CA HIS A 416 -4.84 -33.32 -7.41
C HIS A 416 -4.60 -34.76 -6.96
N SER A 417 -4.51 -34.99 -5.65
CA SER A 417 -4.35 -36.33 -5.10
C SER A 417 -5.68 -37.11 -5.21
N PRO A 418 -5.67 -38.42 -5.51
CA PRO A 418 -4.49 -39.27 -5.67
C PRO A 418 -3.81 -39.18 -7.05
N TYR A 419 -2.48 -39.27 -7.04
CA TYR A 419 -1.66 -39.38 -8.25
C TYR A 419 -1.45 -40.84 -8.63
N LEU A 420 -1.82 -41.23 -9.85
CA LEU A 420 -1.67 -42.60 -10.32
C LEU A 420 -0.40 -42.75 -11.17
N VAL A 421 0.47 -43.70 -10.84
CA VAL A 421 1.67 -44.06 -11.59
C VAL A 421 1.39 -45.33 -12.39
N GLU A 422 1.28 -45.23 -13.71
CA GLU A 422 0.91 -46.36 -14.60
C GLU A 422 2.07 -46.90 -15.44
N GLY A 423 3.26 -46.31 -15.33
CA GLY A 423 4.42 -46.65 -16.15
C GLY A 423 5.71 -46.04 -15.60
N SER A 424 6.68 -45.79 -16.47
CA SER A 424 7.93 -45.15 -16.08
C SER A 424 7.73 -43.66 -15.79
N VAL A 425 8.08 -43.27 -14.57
CA VAL A 425 8.20 -41.86 -14.16
C VAL A 425 9.65 -41.65 -13.78
N SER A 426 10.32 -40.72 -14.45
CA SER A 426 11.71 -40.38 -14.14
C SER A 426 11.86 -38.90 -13.79
N ILE A 427 12.74 -38.60 -12.84
CA ILE A 427 13.16 -37.24 -12.50
C ILE A 427 14.57 -37.08 -13.03
N GLU A 428 14.71 -36.34 -14.12
CA GLU A 428 15.94 -36.21 -14.90
C GLU A 428 16.92 -35.19 -14.29
N GLU A 429 18.10 -35.10 -14.90
CA GLU A 429 19.16 -34.19 -14.49
C GLU A 429 18.68 -32.74 -14.31
N GLY A 430 18.97 -32.17 -13.14
CA GLY A 430 18.63 -30.77 -12.81
C GLY A 430 17.16 -30.54 -12.46
N ALA A 431 16.30 -31.57 -12.57
CA ALA A 431 14.91 -31.49 -12.17
C ALA A 431 14.73 -31.81 -10.68
N THR A 432 13.71 -31.21 -10.07
CA THR A 432 13.28 -31.55 -8.71
C THR A 432 11.77 -31.78 -8.68
N LEU A 433 11.34 -32.93 -8.17
CA LEU A 433 9.94 -33.19 -7.87
C LEU A 433 9.69 -32.92 -6.40
N HIS A 434 8.83 -31.95 -6.11
CA HIS A 434 8.35 -31.65 -4.77
C HIS A 434 7.01 -32.33 -4.52
N VAL A 435 6.90 -33.10 -3.45
CA VAL A 435 5.65 -33.74 -3.03
C VAL A 435 5.19 -33.07 -1.75
N LEU A 436 4.06 -32.36 -1.81
CA LEU A 436 3.54 -31.59 -0.69
C LEU A 436 2.80 -32.47 0.35
N PRO A 437 2.64 -31.98 1.61
CA PRO A 437 1.99 -32.73 2.68
C PRO A 437 0.58 -33.24 2.36
N GLY A 438 0.32 -34.52 2.66
CA GLY A 438 -0.98 -35.16 2.46
C GLY A 438 -1.23 -35.68 1.04
N VAL A 439 -0.24 -35.61 0.15
CA VAL A 439 -0.33 -36.24 -1.18
C VAL A 439 -0.30 -37.76 -1.05
N VAL A 440 -1.24 -38.41 -1.72
CA VAL A 440 -1.28 -39.86 -1.97
C VAL A 440 -0.83 -40.15 -3.40
N ILE A 441 0.16 -41.02 -3.55
CA ILE A 441 0.68 -41.56 -4.81
C ILE A 441 0.34 -43.05 -4.84
N ARG A 442 -0.38 -43.47 -5.88
CA ARG A 442 -0.83 -44.84 -6.10
C ARG A 442 -0.11 -45.44 -7.30
N PHE A 443 0.46 -46.62 -7.14
CA PHE A 443 1.14 -47.34 -8.22
C PHE A 443 0.22 -48.39 -8.81
N ALA A 444 0.05 -48.38 -10.13
CA ALA A 444 -0.65 -49.45 -10.82
C ALA A 444 0.08 -50.79 -10.60
N PRO A 445 -0.66 -51.93 -10.55
CA PRO A 445 -0.01 -53.24 -10.44
C PRO A 445 1.05 -53.45 -11.54
N GLY A 446 2.25 -53.85 -11.16
CA GLY A 446 3.42 -54.04 -12.02
C GLY A 446 4.22 -52.77 -12.33
N ALA A 447 3.82 -51.59 -11.85
CA ALA A 447 4.55 -50.34 -12.10
C ALA A 447 6.00 -50.41 -11.58
N GLU A 448 6.92 -49.77 -12.30
CA GLU A 448 8.34 -49.76 -11.95
C GLU A 448 8.64 -48.89 -10.74
N GLY A 449 7.91 -47.78 -10.57
CA GLY A 449 8.14 -46.79 -9.52
C GLY A 449 8.50 -45.41 -10.04
N ILE A 450 8.96 -44.54 -9.14
CA ILE A 450 9.56 -43.25 -9.48
C ILE A 450 11.08 -43.42 -9.51
N LEU A 451 11.69 -43.24 -10.68
CA LEU A 451 13.14 -43.26 -10.87
C LEU A 451 13.72 -41.85 -10.75
N VAL A 452 14.57 -41.60 -9.76
CA VAL A 452 15.37 -40.37 -9.69
C VAL A 452 16.65 -40.61 -10.50
N ARG A 453 16.73 -40.05 -11.71
CA ARG A 453 17.87 -40.18 -12.63
C ARG A 453 18.64 -38.85 -12.68
N ASP A 454 19.61 -38.70 -11.79
CA ASP A 454 20.42 -37.47 -11.64
C ASP A 454 19.66 -36.18 -11.30
N GLY A 455 18.38 -36.30 -10.91
CA GLY A 455 17.58 -35.23 -10.31
C GLY A 455 17.38 -35.41 -8.80
N ALA A 456 16.34 -34.77 -8.26
CA ALA A 456 16.00 -34.86 -6.84
C ALA A 456 14.50 -35.08 -6.59
N LEU A 457 14.19 -35.91 -5.58
CA LEU A 457 12.85 -36.03 -5.01
C LEU A 457 12.84 -35.41 -3.60
N VAL A 458 11.94 -34.47 -3.37
CA VAL A 458 11.73 -33.83 -2.07
C VAL A 458 10.29 -34.06 -1.64
N ALA A 459 10.07 -35.03 -0.75
CA ALA A 459 8.78 -35.34 -0.17
C ALA A 459 8.81 -35.04 1.33
N ARG A 460 8.14 -33.98 1.76
CA ARG A 460 8.10 -33.56 3.17
C ARG A 460 6.67 -33.44 3.64
N GLY A 461 6.21 -34.42 4.41
CA GLY A 461 4.90 -34.40 5.07
C GLY A 461 4.94 -33.66 6.41
N THR A 462 3.77 -33.37 6.97
CA THR A 462 3.63 -32.88 8.36
C THR A 462 3.14 -34.00 9.28
N ALA A 463 3.09 -33.76 10.59
CA ALA A 463 2.56 -34.74 11.54
C ALA A 463 1.09 -35.08 11.26
N GLU A 464 0.31 -34.09 10.81
CA GLU A 464 -1.11 -34.21 10.50
C GLU A 464 -1.36 -34.68 9.07
N ARG A 465 -0.41 -34.44 8.16
CA ARG A 465 -0.56 -34.67 6.71
C ARG A 465 0.64 -35.41 6.13
N ARG A 466 0.71 -36.70 6.45
CA ARG A 466 1.71 -37.64 5.90
C ARG A 466 1.54 -37.83 4.40
N ILE A 467 2.65 -37.99 3.66
CA ILE A 467 2.63 -38.36 2.24
C ILE A 467 2.57 -39.88 2.13
N THR A 468 1.73 -40.43 1.25
CA THR A 468 1.51 -41.88 1.15
C THR A 468 1.87 -42.42 -0.23
N PHE A 469 2.68 -43.47 -0.29
CA PHE A 469 3.03 -44.26 -1.47
C PHE A 469 2.43 -45.66 -1.31
N THR A 470 1.46 -46.03 -2.14
CA THR A 470 0.71 -47.29 -1.98
C THR A 470 0.25 -47.89 -3.32
N SER A 471 -0.33 -49.08 -3.29
CA SER A 471 -0.90 -49.73 -4.47
C SER A 471 -2.20 -49.06 -4.94
N ALA A 472 -2.41 -49.03 -6.26
CA ALA A 472 -3.68 -48.67 -6.87
C ALA A 472 -4.67 -49.85 -6.97
N SER A 473 -4.25 -51.06 -6.59
CA SER A 473 -5.08 -52.27 -6.60
C SER A 473 -6.33 -52.09 -5.73
N ALA A 474 -7.46 -52.66 -6.16
CA ALA A 474 -8.66 -52.73 -5.34
C ALA A 474 -8.48 -53.62 -4.10
N ARG A 475 -7.47 -54.50 -4.11
CA ARG A 475 -7.05 -55.34 -2.98
C ARG A 475 -5.52 -55.24 -2.88
N PRO A 476 -5.00 -54.19 -2.22
CA PRO A 476 -3.57 -54.00 -2.08
C PRO A 476 -2.88 -55.22 -1.46
N ALA A 477 -1.80 -55.66 -2.09
CA ALA A 477 -0.97 -56.75 -1.60
C ALA A 477 0.51 -56.38 -1.67
N PRO A 478 1.36 -56.90 -0.76
CA PRO A 478 2.81 -56.74 -0.86
C PRO A 478 3.32 -57.21 -2.22
N GLY A 479 4.09 -56.36 -2.92
CA GLY A 479 4.66 -56.68 -4.22
C GLY A 479 3.82 -56.24 -5.41
N ASP A 480 2.74 -55.49 -5.19
CA ASP A 480 1.88 -54.98 -6.26
C ASP A 480 2.64 -54.11 -7.27
N PHE A 481 3.67 -53.37 -6.84
CA PHE A 481 4.56 -52.59 -7.71
C PHE A 481 6.03 -52.85 -7.35
N ARG A 482 6.98 -52.58 -8.24
CA ARG A 482 8.39 -52.96 -8.02
C ARG A 482 9.05 -52.19 -6.88
N THR A 483 9.09 -50.87 -6.98
CA THR A 483 9.64 -49.98 -5.95
C THR A 483 8.91 -48.66 -5.91
N ALA A 484 8.78 -48.01 -4.75
CA ALA A 484 8.10 -46.71 -4.70
C ALA A 484 9.00 -45.62 -5.27
N VAL A 485 10.26 -45.62 -4.80
CA VAL A 485 11.30 -44.68 -5.23
C VAL A 485 12.59 -45.44 -5.48
N HIS A 486 13.22 -45.18 -6.62
CA HIS A 486 14.55 -45.67 -6.98
C HIS A 486 15.47 -44.49 -7.24
N VAL A 487 16.47 -44.29 -6.39
CA VAL A 487 17.48 -43.24 -6.54
C VAL A 487 18.70 -43.76 -7.30
N GLN A 488 18.96 -43.15 -8.44
CA GLN A 488 20.14 -43.32 -9.28
C GLN A 488 20.66 -41.93 -9.67
N ALA A 489 21.34 -41.28 -8.72
CA ALA A 489 21.86 -39.93 -8.89
C ALA A 489 23.39 -39.87 -8.76
N ARG A 490 24.00 -38.85 -9.39
CA ARG A 490 25.40 -38.49 -9.16
C ARG A 490 25.67 -38.12 -7.70
N SER A 491 26.91 -38.36 -7.25
CA SER A 491 27.35 -38.01 -5.91
C SER A 491 27.18 -36.52 -5.62
N GLY A 492 26.51 -36.18 -4.51
CA GLY A 492 26.32 -34.80 -4.04
C GLY A 492 24.90 -34.27 -4.14
N GLN A 493 24.02 -34.92 -4.91
CA GLN A 493 22.57 -34.66 -4.85
C GLN A 493 21.90 -35.58 -3.83
N THR A 494 21.05 -35.01 -2.98
CA THR A 494 20.35 -35.72 -1.90
C THR A 494 18.85 -35.62 -2.11
N SER A 495 18.17 -36.77 -2.23
CA SER A 495 16.72 -36.83 -2.15
C SER A 495 16.27 -36.99 -0.70
N THR A 496 15.13 -36.40 -0.34
CA THR A 496 14.63 -36.38 1.03
C THR A 496 13.21 -36.92 1.07
N LEU A 497 12.96 -37.89 1.95
CA LEU A 497 11.62 -38.33 2.33
C LEU A 497 11.44 -38.15 3.83
N GLU A 498 10.52 -37.27 4.19
CA GLU A 498 10.21 -36.93 5.57
C GLU A 498 8.71 -37.10 5.83
N ARG A 499 8.35 -37.81 6.91
CA ARG A 499 6.95 -38.09 7.26
C ARG A 499 6.17 -38.67 6.07
N VAL A 500 6.67 -39.80 5.58
CA VAL A 500 6.06 -40.57 4.49
C VAL A 500 5.55 -41.93 4.99
N ALA A 501 4.58 -42.51 4.30
CA ALA A 501 4.15 -43.90 4.43
C ALA A 501 4.41 -44.63 3.10
N ILE A 502 5.05 -45.79 3.14
CA ILE A 502 5.36 -46.60 1.96
C ILE A 502 4.94 -48.05 2.22
N GLU A 503 4.02 -48.54 1.40
CA GLU A 503 3.42 -49.86 1.57
C GLU A 503 3.11 -50.55 0.23
N HIS A 504 2.93 -51.88 0.29
CA HIS A 504 2.52 -52.74 -0.82
C HIS A 504 3.51 -52.84 -2.00
N GLY A 505 4.72 -52.28 -1.88
CA GLY A 505 5.77 -52.43 -2.88
C GLY A 505 6.46 -53.79 -2.82
N GLY A 506 7.27 -54.10 -3.83
CA GLY A 506 8.26 -55.18 -3.79
C GLY A 506 9.36 -54.78 -2.82
N VAL A 507 10.09 -53.72 -3.16
CA VAL A 507 11.01 -53.02 -2.26
C VAL A 507 10.45 -51.62 -2.01
N GLY A 508 10.38 -51.15 -0.76
CA GLY A 508 9.85 -49.81 -0.48
C GLY A 508 10.70 -48.70 -1.13
N LEU A 509 12.00 -48.68 -0.81
CA LEU A 509 12.96 -47.69 -1.30
C LEU A 509 14.22 -48.37 -1.84
N ARG A 510 14.72 -47.91 -2.98
CA ARG A 510 15.98 -48.40 -3.57
C ARG A 510 16.95 -47.25 -3.82
N VAL A 511 18.21 -47.40 -3.43
CA VAL A 511 19.28 -46.43 -3.67
C VAL A 511 20.48 -47.14 -4.30
N THR A 512 20.72 -46.91 -5.58
CA THR A 512 21.84 -47.50 -6.32
C THR A 512 23.03 -46.53 -6.40
N SER A 513 22.76 -45.23 -6.50
CA SER A 513 23.78 -44.20 -6.44
C SER A 513 23.18 -42.88 -5.93
N GLY A 514 24.02 -42.03 -5.35
CA GLY A 514 23.59 -40.78 -4.73
C GLY A 514 23.17 -40.96 -3.28
N ALA A 515 22.56 -39.94 -2.69
CA ALA A 515 22.17 -39.93 -1.28
C ALA A 515 20.65 -39.87 -1.10
N LEU A 516 20.15 -40.67 -0.15
CA LEU A 516 18.77 -40.63 0.30
C LEU A 516 18.72 -40.39 1.81
N GLU A 517 18.02 -39.33 2.22
CA GLU A 517 17.73 -39.04 3.61
C GLU A 517 16.26 -39.36 3.89
N VAL A 518 16.03 -40.27 4.84
CA VAL A 518 14.70 -40.73 5.24
C VAL A 518 14.52 -40.43 6.73
N LEU A 519 13.49 -39.64 7.03
CA LEU A 519 13.21 -39.15 8.38
C LEU A 519 11.75 -39.36 8.75
N ARG A 520 11.45 -39.94 9.92
CA ARG A 520 10.07 -40.08 10.42
C ARG A 520 9.13 -40.82 9.44
N ALA A 521 9.65 -41.80 8.71
CA ALA A 521 8.91 -42.57 7.73
C ALA A 521 8.30 -43.85 8.34
N GLU A 522 7.17 -44.31 7.79
CA GLU A 522 6.60 -45.65 8.00
C GLU A 522 6.79 -46.46 6.72
N ILE A 523 7.65 -47.45 6.73
CA ILE A 523 7.93 -48.33 5.59
C ILE A 523 7.49 -49.72 5.99
N THR A 524 6.32 -50.14 5.52
CA THR A 524 5.65 -51.32 6.05
C THR A 524 4.98 -52.16 5.00
N GLY A 525 4.94 -53.48 5.18
CA GLY A 525 4.12 -54.36 4.34
C GLY A 525 4.57 -54.41 2.88
N ASN A 526 5.86 -54.21 2.61
CA ASN A 526 6.47 -54.49 1.29
C ASN A 526 6.89 -55.97 1.22
N LEU A 527 6.92 -56.57 0.03
CA LEU A 527 7.14 -58.01 -0.12
C LEU A 527 8.58 -58.43 0.17
N GLN A 528 9.53 -57.87 -0.57
CA GLN A 528 10.94 -58.28 -0.63
C GLN A 528 11.83 -57.49 0.34
N GLY A 529 11.47 -56.26 0.69
CA GLY A 529 12.24 -55.50 1.67
C GLY A 529 11.75 -54.07 1.86
N GLY A 530 12.17 -53.45 2.97
CA GLY A 530 11.85 -52.05 3.25
C GLY A 530 12.72 -51.11 2.43
N ILE A 531 14.04 -51.20 2.61
CA ILE A 531 15.01 -50.35 1.94
C ILE A 531 16.17 -51.19 1.40
N GLU A 532 16.57 -50.97 0.16
CA GLU A 532 17.75 -51.58 -0.45
C GLU A 532 18.75 -50.50 -0.89
N VAL A 533 19.99 -50.63 -0.43
CA VAL A 533 21.12 -49.78 -0.79
C VAL A 533 22.13 -50.64 -1.55
N ALA A 534 22.45 -50.26 -2.77
CA ALA A 534 23.34 -51.00 -3.65
C ALA A 534 24.41 -50.08 -4.25
N ASP A 535 25.41 -50.69 -4.90
CA ASP A 535 26.49 -50.02 -5.62
C ASP A 535 27.13 -48.88 -4.83
N THR A 536 26.87 -47.62 -5.18
CA THR A 536 27.47 -46.45 -4.49
C THR A 536 26.45 -45.62 -3.72
N GLY A 537 25.27 -46.19 -3.49
CA GLY A 537 24.18 -45.56 -2.76
C GLY A 537 24.53 -45.26 -1.31
N VAL A 538 24.04 -44.13 -0.82
CA VAL A 538 24.18 -43.71 0.57
C VAL A 538 22.80 -43.48 1.18
N LEU A 539 22.52 -44.17 2.28
CA LEU A 539 21.29 -44.03 3.06
C LEU A 539 21.58 -43.42 4.42
N LYS A 540 20.80 -42.41 4.80
CA LYS A 540 20.62 -42.00 6.19
C LYS A 540 19.16 -42.24 6.57
N LEU A 541 18.92 -43.15 7.50
CA LEU A 541 17.60 -43.46 8.02
C LEU A 541 17.52 -43.03 9.48
N SER A 542 16.56 -42.17 9.81
CA SER A 542 16.40 -41.67 11.17
C SER A 542 14.95 -41.57 11.62
N GLU A 543 14.70 -41.84 12.91
CA GLU A 543 13.40 -41.66 13.56
C GLU A 543 12.23 -42.37 12.83
N SER A 544 12.53 -43.43 12.08
CA SER A 544 11.60 -44.09 11.17
C SER A 544 11.26 -45.50 11.66
N ARG A 545 10.17 -46.05 11.12
CA ARG A 545 9.75 -47.43 11.38
C ARG A 545 9.77 -48.25 10.09
N VAL A 546 10.46 -49.39 10.14
CA VAL A 546 10.62 -50.33 9.01
C VAL A 546 10.19 -51.72 9.46
N ALA A 547 9.03 -52.19 9.01
CA ALA A 547 8.48 -53.44 9.54
C ALA A 547 7.58 -54.25 8.61
N GLY A 548 7.42 -55.54 8.90
CA GLY A 548 6.43 -56.38 8.23
C GLY A 548 6.82 -56.74 6.79
N HIS A 549 8.10 -57.02 6.55
CA HIS A 549 8.62 -57.45 5.25
C HIS A 549 8.86 -58.98 5.25
N PRO A 550 7.94 -59.80 4.70
CA PRO A 550 7.93 -61.25 4.92
C PRO A 550 8.97 -62.03 4.09
N ALA A 551 9.45 -61.48 2.97
CA ALA A 551 10.35 -62.19 2.05
C ALA A 551 11.75 -61.56 1.94
N GLY A 552 12.13 -60.65 2.85
CA GLY A 552 13.50 -60.14 2.91
C GLY A 552 13.80 -59.14 4.03
N GLY A 553 14.86 -58.37 3.85
CA GLY A 553 15.42 -57.50 4.87
C GLY A 553 14.62 -56.22 5.11
N GLY A 554 14.56 -55.76 6.36
CA GLY A 554 14.11 -54.40 6.68
C GLY A 554 15.00 -53.38 5.96
N VAL A 555 16.31 -53.47 6.19
CA VAL A 555 17.32 -52.72 5.43
C VAL A 555 18.37 -53.69 4.87
N SER A 556 18.57 -53.66 3.56
CA SER A 556 19.58 -54.46 2.86
C SER A 556 20.63 -53.53 2.25
N VAL A 557 21.90 -53.82 2.46
CA VAL A 557 23.04 -53.05 1.95
C VAL A 557 23.98 -54.00 1.22
N VAL A 558 24.27 -53.74 -0.06
CA VAL A 558 25.08 -54.62 -0.92
C VAL A 558 26.12 -53.81 -1.71
N GLY A 559 27.15 -54.48 -2.24
CA GLY A 559 28.17 -53.85 -3.07
C GLY A 559 29.06 -52.87 -2.29
N PHE A 560 29.07 -51.60 -2.67
CA PHE A 560 29.77 -50.53 -1.94
C PHE A 560 28.80 -49.56 -1.23
N GLY A 561 27.55 -50.00 -1.05
CA GLY A 561 26.51 -49.21 -0.41
C GLY A 561 26.86 -48.87 1.04
N ARG A 562 26.42 -47.70 1.49
CA ARG A 562 26.66 -47.22 2.85
C ARG A 562 25.34 -46.83 3.50
N ALA A 563 25.13 -47.27 4.73
CA ALA A 563 23.93 -46.93 5.49
C ALA A 563 24.27 -46.51 6.92
N VAL A 564 23.62 -45.44 7.37
CA VAL A 564 23.58 -45.01 8.78
C VAL A 564 22.14 -45.05 9.24
N LEU A 565 21.87 -45.88 10.25
CA LEU A 565 20.56 -46.12 10.82
C LEU A 565 20.59 -45.64 12.28
N ARG A 566 19.78 -44.64 12.62
CA ARG A 566 19.72 -44.04 13.97
C ARG A 566 18.29 -43.85 14.45
N ARG A 567 18.00 -44.22 15.70
CA ARG A 567 16.73 -43.92 16.36
C ARG A 567 15.51 -44.47 15.63
N ASN A 568 15.65 -45.60 14.93
CA ASN A 568 14.58 -46.25 14.17
C ASN A 568 13.97 -47.43 14.92
N ALA A 569 12.75 -47.81 14.56
CA ALA A 569 12.16 -49.12 14.89
C ALA A 569 12.26 -50.05 13.69
N ILE A 570 13.11 -51.08 13.77
CA ILE A 570 13.26 -52.08 12.69
C ILE A 570 12.84 -53.44 13.25
N VAL A 571 11.60 -53.84 12.95
CA VAL A 571 10.91 -54.96 13.63
C VAL A 571 10.10 -55.80 12.66
N ASP A 572 9.74 -57.03 13.04
CA ASP A 572 8.81 -57.89 12.28
C ASP A 572 9.21 -58.11 10.80
N ASN A 573 10.52 -58.17 10.53
CA ASN A 573 11.08 -58.42 9.21
C ASN A 573 11.68 -59.83 9.15
N ALA A 574 11.73 -60.45 7.97
CA ALA A 574 12.41 -61.75 7.81
C ALA A 574 13.89 -61.67 8.17
N TRP A 575 14.54 -60.53 7.87
CA TRP A 575 15.82 -60.11 8.45
C TRP A 575 15.73 -58.64 8.86
N ALA A 576 16.35 -58.27 9.98
CA ALA A 576 16.37 -56.89 10.43
C ALA A 576 17.28 -56.04 9.52
N VAL A 577 18.56 -56.41 9.45
CA VAL A 577 19.55 -55.76 8.59
C VAL A 577 20.39 -56.83 7.88
N VAL A 578 20.52 -56.70 6.56
CA VAL A 578 21.37 -57.56 5.74
C VAL A 578 22.48 -56.72 5.14
N ASN A 579 23.72 -56.95 5.55
CA ASN A 579 24.88 -56.26 5.00
C ASN A 579 25.79 -57.25 4.24
N TYR A 580 25.80 -57.14 2.92
CA TYR A 580 26.78 -57.77 2.04
C TYR A 580 27.64 -56.74 1.32
N SER A 581 27.76 -55.52 1.87
CA SER A 581 28.64 -54.50 1.34
C SER A 581 30.04 -54.59 1.96
N GLY A 582 31.01 -53.98 1.30
CA GLY A 582 32.38 -53.86 1.82
C GLY A 582 32.55 -52.82 2.94
N SER A 583 31.46 -52.21 3.43
CA SER A 583 31.47 -51.20 4.50
C SER A 583 30.57 -51.61 5.66
N PRO A 584 30.99 -51.38 6.92
CA PRO A 584 30.13 -51.66 8.06
C PRO A 584 28.90 -50.74 8.04
N VAL A 585 27.74 -51.28 8.41
CA VAL A 585 26.50 -50.51 8.60
C VAL A 585 26.46 -50.01 10.04
N ASP A 586 26.38 -48.69 10.20
CA ASP A 586 26.24 -48.07 11.52
C ASP A 586 24.76 -48.07 11.93
N ALA A 587 24.38 -48.99 12.80
CA ALA A 587 23.01 -49.23 13.26
C ALA A 587 22.85 -49.08 14.79
N ARG A 588 23.68 -48.26 15.42
CA ARG A 588 23.55 -47.90 16.85
C ARG A 588 22.28 -47.09 17.12
N GLU A 589 21.82 -47.13 18.37
CA GLU A 589 20.67 -46.37 18.85
C GLU A 589 19.36 -46.69 18.10
N ASN A 590 19.17 -47.92 17.63
CA ASN A 590 17.88 -48.37 17.08
C ASN A 590 17.13 -49.23 18.10
N TRP A 591 15.80 -49.25 17.95
CA TRP A 591 14.91 -50.15 18.66
C TRP A 591 14.60 -51.36 17.78
N TRP A 592 14.87 -52.54 18.32
CA TRP A 592 14.77 -53.80 17.58
C TRP A 592 13.56 -54.66 17.97
N GLY A 593 12.73 -54.21 18.92
CA GLY A 593 11.61 -54.97 19.46
C GLY A 593 11.82 -55.38 20.93
N ARG A 594 10.77 -55.95 21.54
CA ARG A 594 10.82 -56.55 22.88
C ARG A 594 10.13 -57.92 22.90
N PRO A 595 10.85 -59.04 23.15
CA PRO A 595 12.30 -59.11 23.35
C PRO A 595 13.08 -58.72 22.09
N ALA A 596 14.35 -58.37 22.25
CA ALA A 596 15.21 -58.07 21.11
C ALA A 596 15.39 -59.32 20.21
N PRO A 597 15.44 -59.15 18.88
CA PRO A 597 15.62 -60.22 17.92
C PRO A 597 16.99 -60.89 18.09
N GLY A 598 17.05 -62.19 17.84
CA GLY A 598 18.30 -62.95 17.86
C GLY A 598 19.27 -62.50 16.77
N ASP A 599 20.56 -62.76 16.98
CA ASP A 599 21.65 -62.31 16.09
C ASP A 599 21.52 -62.85 14.65
N ALA A 600 20.83 -63.98 14.45
CA ALA A 600 20.56 -64.55 13.13
C ALA A 600 19.75 -63.63 12.19
N LEU A 601 19.04 -62.63 12.74
CA LEU A 601 18.31 -61.63 11.96
C LEU A 601 19.21 -60.49 11.46
N PHE A 602 20.49 -60.49 11.80
CA PHE A 602 21.50 -59.55 11.34
C PHE A 602 22.58 -60.29 10.56
N LEU A 603 22.78 -59.93 9.29
CA LEU A 603 23.79 -60.55 8.43
C LEU A 603 24.88 -59.54 8.09
N GLY A 604 26.15 -59.98 8.17
CA GLY A 604 27.33 -59.17 7.88
C GLY A 604 27.73 -58.19 8.97
N GLU A 605 28.59 -57.23 8.62
CA GLU A 605 29.13 -56.24 9.57
C GLU A 605 28.09 -55.15 9.88
N VAL A 606 27.37 -55.32 11.00
CA VAL A 606 26.35 -54.37 11.48
C VAL A 606 26.69 -53.96 12.92
N ASP A 607 27.08 -52.70 13.11
CA ASP A 607 27.33 -52.13 14.44
C ASP A 607 26.01 -51.72 15.08
N ARG A 608 25.52 -52.52 16.01
CA ARG A 608 24.26 -52.27 16.73
C ARG A 608 24.42 -51.43 17.99
N GLY A 609 25.65 -51.25 18.49
CA GLY A 609 25.95 -50.57 19.76
C GLY A 609 24.99 -50.91 20.91
N ASP A 610 24.72 -49.93 21.76
CA ASP A 610 23.66 -50.01 22.76
C ASP A 610 22.29 -49.75 22.10
N PRO A 611 21.35 -50.72 22.15
CA PRO A 611 20.01 -50.53 21.60
C PRO A 611 19.19 -49.57 22.47
N LEU A 612 18.18 -48.91 21.88
CA LEU A 612 17.24 -48.09 22.65
C LEU A 612 16.47 -48.98 23.65
N THR A 613 16.59 -48.66 24.94
CA THR A 613 16.02 -49.46 26.04
C THR A 613 14.59 -49.07 26.42
N ALA A 614 14.11 -47.90 25.98
CA ALA A 614 12.76 -47.38 26.20
C ALA A 614 12.07 -47.05 24.87
N GLU A 615 10.81 -47.52 24.73
CA GLU A 615 9.77 -47.35 23.68
C GLU A 615 10.18 -47.19 22.20
N ALA A 616 9.35 -47.74 21.31
CA ALA A 616 9.38 -47.45 19.88
C ALA A 616 9.35 -45.91 19.63
N PRO A 617 9.96 -45.40 18.54
CA PRO A 617 9.88 -43.98 18.18
C PRO A 617 8.42 -43.51 18.20
N ARG A 618 8.13 -42.39 18.91
CA ARG A 618 6.78 -41.84 19.02
C ARG A 618 6.35 -41.18 17.70
N GLU A 619 5.07 -41.37 17.34
CA GLU A 619 4.39 -40.96 16.09
C GLU A 619 4.61 -39.50 15.63
#